data_AF-A0A918CSK9-F1
#
_entry.id   AF-A0A918CSK9-F1
#
_cell.length_a   1.000
_cell.length_b   1.000
_cell.length_c   1.000
_cell.angle_alpha   90.00
_cell.angle_beta   90.00
_cell.angle_gamma   90.00
#
_symmetry.space_group_name_H-M   'P 1'
#
loop_
_entity.id
_entity.type
_entity.pdbx_description
1 polymer ?
#
loop_
_entity_poly.entity_id
_entity_poly.type
_entity_poly.pdbx_seq_one_letter_code
_entity_poly.pdbx_strand_id
1 'polypeptide(L)'
;MSVVEQYARAHIVTDEDAQEEPPAVPVVLRYDPDADPRTVRVGLPGTDEWTFSRSLLEQGLRAPAESGDVRVWPLGRVQAVVEFHSDHGTSVVQFESKALLRFLRRTYMATPVAG
;
A
#
# COMPACT_ATOMS: atom_id res chain seq x y z
N MET A 1 5.40 -14.10 15.87
CA MET A 1 4.53 -14.71 14.82
C MET A 1 5.14 -14.45 13.46
N SER A 2 4.53 -14.91 12.36
CA SER A 2 5.10 -14.71 11.03
C SER A 2 4.76 -13.33 10.49
N VAL A 3 5.79 -12.49 10.32
CA VAL A 3 5.73 -11.27 9.50
C VAL A 3 5.08 -11.60 8.16
N VAL A 4 4.11 -10.81 7.75
CA VAL A 4 3.44 -10.95 6.45
C VAL A 4 4.18 -10.09 5.44
N GLU A 5 4.95 -10.73 4.57
CA GLU A 5 5.51 -10.08 3.38
C GLU A 5 4.76 -10.55 2.13
N GLN A 6 4.43 -9.60 1.25
CA GLN A 6 3.82 -9.88 -0.04
C GLN A 6 4.40 -9.01 -1.15
N TYR A 7 4.96 -9.65 -2.17
CA TYR A 7 5.31 -9.00 -3.42
C TYR A 7 4.06 -8.73 -4.27
N ALA A 8 3.98 -7.52 -4.82
CA ALA A 8 2.98 -7.12 -5.79
C ALA A 8 3.65 -6.40 -6.97
N ARG A 9 2.88 -6.20 -8.04
CA ARG A 9 3.25 -5.32 -9.15
C ARG A 9 2.41 -4.06 -9.04
N ALA A 10 3.03 -2.91 -9.26
CA ALA A 10 2.37 -1.62 -9.25
C ALA A 10 2.94 -0.70 -10.33
N HIS A 11 2.12 0.24 -10.80
CA HIS A 11 2.59 1.35 -11.62
C HIS A 11 2.85 2.53 -10.69
N ILE A 12 4.04 3.12 -10.78
CA ILE A 12 4.40 4.32 -10.02
C ILE A 12 4.34 5.49 -10.99
N VAL A 13 3.47 6.44 -10.72
CA VAL A 13 3.35 7.70 -11.43
C VAL A 13 3.96 8.77 -10.55
N THR A 14 5.05 9.34 -11.04
CA THR A 14 5.73 10.52 -10.48
C THR A 14 5.42 11.73 -11.36
N ASP A 15 5.59 12.94 -10.82
CA ASP A 15 5.35 14.19 -11.57
C ASP A 15 6.22 14.30 -12.84
N GLU A 16 7.37 13.61 -12.88
CA GLU A 16 8.32 13.65 -13.99
C GLU A 16 7.92 12.73 -15.16
N ASP A 17 7.09 11.71 -14.94
CA ASP A 17 6.82 10.61 -15.89
C ASP A 17 5.40 10.62 -16.49
N ALA A 18 4.68 11.75 -16.43
CA ALA A 18 3.26 11.85 -16.79
C ALA A 18 2.90 11.61 -18.29
N GLN A 19 3.86 11.28 -19.16
CA GLN A 19 3.67 11.20 -20.61
C GLN A 19 3.54 9.78 -21.18
N GLU A 20 3.96 8.73 -20.45
CA GLU A 20 3.82 7.32 -20.86
C GLU A 20 3.26 6.47 -19.71
N GLU A 21 2.53 5.38 -20.00
CA GLU A 21 2.14 4.42 -18.95
C GLU A 21 3.41 3.73 -18.41
N PRO A 22 3.84 4.00 -17.16
CA PRO A 22 5.10 3.49 -16.65
C PRO A 22 5.02 1.96 -16.50
N PRO A 23 6.11 1.21 -16.71
CA PRO A 23 6.09 -0.24 -16.57
C PRO A 23 5.75 -0.66 -15.13
N ALA A 24 5.09 -1.81 -14.98
CA ALA A 24 4.76 -2.33 -13.66
C ALA A 24 6.02 -2.80 -12.89
N VAL A 25 6.34 -2.13 -11.80
CA VAL A 25 7.52 -2.41 -10.96
C VAL A 25 7.17 -3.32 -9.78
N PRO A 26 8.12 -4.12 -9.28
CA PRO A 26 7.91 -4.93 -8.08
C PRO A 26 7.86 -4.03 -6.84
N VAL A 27 6.86 -4.25 -5.98
CA VAL A 27 6.70 -3.55 -4.69
C VAL A 27 6.49 -4.57 -3.58
N VAL A 28 6.87 -4.22 -2.35
CA VAL A 28 6.73 -5.11 -1.19
C VAL A 28 5.75 -4.53 -0.19
N LEU A 29 4.71 -5.29 0.15
CA LEU A 29 3.78 -4.99 1.22
C LEU A 29 4.19 -5.77 2.47
N ARG A 30 4.29 -5.09 3.61
CA ARG A 30 4.71 -5.69 4.89
C ARG A 30 3.74 -5.39 6.01
N TYR A 31 3.53 -6.38 6.87
CA TYR A 31 2.78 -6.26 8.11
C TYR A 31 3.46 -7.10 9.20
N ASP A 32 3.74 -6.46 10.32
CA ASP A 32 4.29 -7.10 11.52
C ASP A 32 3.32 -6.87 12.69
N PRO A 33 2.55 -7.89 13.11
CA PRO A 33 1.60 -7.76 14.21
C PRO A 33 2.28 -7.56 15.57
N ASP A 34 3.54 -7.97 15.72
CA ASP A 34 4.30 -7.87 16.97
C ASP A 34 4.91 -6.46 17.12
N ALA A 35 5.20 -5.77 16.01
CA ALA A 35 5.70 -4.39 16.00
C ALA A 35 4.61 -3.32 16.15
N ASP A 36 3.62 -3.29 15.23
CA ASP A 36 2.39 -2.50 15.40
C ASP A 36 1.25 -3.10 14.56
N PRO A 37 0.25 -3.74 15.17
CA PRO A 37 -0.85 -4.41 14.46
C PRO A 37 -1.82 -3.44 13.76
N ARG A 38 -1.65 -2.14 13.92
CA ARG A 38 -2.47 -1.09 13.30
C ARG A 38 -1.86 -0.57 12.01
N THR A 39 -0.59 -0.87 11.71
CA THR A 39 0.12 -0.28 10.56
C THR A 39 0.48 -1.31 9.52
N VAL A 40 0.59 -0.86 8.27
CA VAL A 40 1.15 -1.62 7.14
C VAL A 40 2.23 -0.78 6.47
N ARG A 41 3.17 -1.46 5.81
CA ARG A 41 4.30 -0.80 5.14
C ARG A 41 4.34 -1.14 3.66
N VAL A 42 4.73 -0.18 2.83
CA VAL A 42 4.88 -0.31 1.39
C VAL A 42 6.28 0.13 1.00
N GLY A 43 7.09 -0.83 0.56
CA GLY A 43 8.41 -0.56 -0.02
C GLY A 43 8.29 -0.36 -1.52
N LEU A 44 8.62 0.85 -1.98
CA LEU A 44 8.69 1.21 -3.40
C LEU A 44 10.17 1.15 -3.86
N PRO A 45 10.46 0.70 -5.09
CA PRO A 45 11.82 0.76 -5.64
C PRO A 45 12.33 2.20 -5.73
N GLY A 46 13.53 2.45 -5.21
CA GLY A 46 14.18 3.76 -5.33
C GLY A 46 13.62 4.86 -4.42
N THR A 47 12.70 4.54 -3.51
CA THR A 47 12.09 5.48 -2.56
C THR A 47 12.07 4.86 -1.15
N ASP A 48 11.82 5.69 -0.14
CA ASP A 48 11.63 5.25 1.24
C ASP A 48 10.39 4.36 1.41
N GLU A 49 10.41 3.55 2.47
CA GLU A 49 9.30 2.69 2.85
C GLU A 49 8.20 3.51 3.54
N TRP A 50 7.00 3.48 2.98
CA TRP A 50 5.84 4.19 3.50
C TRP A 50 5.12 3.38 4.56
N THR A 51 4.75 3.99 5.68
CA THR A 51 3.98 3.35 6.75
C THR A 51 2.67 4.09 6.97
N PHE A 52 1.56 3.38 6.98
CA PHE A 52 0.23 3.96 7.21
C PHE A 52 -0.73 2.97 7.85
N SER A 53 -1.92 3.43 8.24
CA SER A 53 -2.88 2.59 8.93
C SER A 53 -3.39 1.44 8.05
N ARG A 54 -3.43 0.24 8.62
CA ARG A 54 -4.10 -0.93 8.02
C ARG A 54 -5.58 -0.63 7.75
N SER A 55 -6.24 0.11 8.64
CA SER A 55 -7.64 0.49 8.46
C SER A 55 -7.84 1.47 7.30
N LEU A 56 -6.87 2.35 7.03
CA LEU A 56 -6.90 3.24 5.87
C LEU A 56 -6.90 2.41 4.57
N LEU A 57 -6.03 1.40 4.47
CA LEU A 57 -6.01 0.50 3.32
C LEU A 57 -7.36 -0.21 3.15
N GLU A 58 -7.93 -0.69 4.24
CA GLU A 58 -9.20 -1.42 4.24
C GLU A 58 -10.40 -0.54 3.81
N GLN A 59 -10.44 0.71 4.28
CA GLN A 59 -11.48 1.68 3.92
C GLN A 59 -11.30 2.15 2.48
N GLY A 60 -10.06 2.48 2.11
CA GLY A 60 -9.66 2.97 0.79
C GLY A 60 -9.92 2.00 -0.36
N LEU A 61 -9.96 0.69 -0.08
CA LEU A 61 -10.36 -0.31 -1.07
C LEU A 61 -11.87 -0.37 -1.31
N ARG A 62 -12.69 0.22 -0.44
CA ARG A 62 -14.16 0.26 -0.56
C ARG A 62 -14.65 1.60 -1.11
N ALA A 63 -14.05 2.70 -0.68
CA ALA A 63 -14.37 4.06 -1.10
C ALA A 63 -13.13 4.95 -0.86
N PRO A 64 -13.03 6.12 -1.52
CA PRO A 64 -11.93 7.05 -1.26
C PRO A 64 -11.80 7.38 0.23
N ALA A 65 -10.59 7.24 0.78
CA ALA A 65 -10.26 7.49 2.18
C ALA A 65 -8.87 8.13 2.28
N GLU A 66 -8.64 8.96 3.30
CA GLU A 66 -7.36 9.62 3.56
C GLU A 66 -7.03 9.61 5.05
N SER A 67 -5.73 9.64 5.37
CA SER A 67 -5.24 9.87 6.72
C SER A 67 -3.80 10.36 6.67
N GLY A 68 -3.57 11.58 7.16
CA GLY A 68 -2.25 12.22 7.08
C GLY A 68 -1.83 12.35 5.62
N ASP A 69 -0.62 11.91 5.32
CA ASP A 69 -0.02 12.07 4.00
C ASP A 69 -0.40 10.98 2.99
N VAL A 70 -1.29 10.07 3.37
CA VAL A 70 -1.67 8.91 2.55
C VAL A 70 -3.15 8.95 2.19
N ARG A 71 -3.44 8.77 0.90
CA ARG A 71 -4.78 8.65 0.36
C ARG A 71 -4.93 7.35 -0.42
N VAL A 72 -6.07 6.68 -0.26
CA VAL A 72 -6.35 5.38 -0.90
C VAL A 72 -7.75 5.42 -1.51
N TRP A 73 -7.89 4.99 -2.76
CA TRP A 73 -9.20 4.90 -3.41
C TRP A 73 -9.27 3.76 -4.43
N PRO A 74 -10.47 3.20 -4.69
CA PRO A 74 -10.65 2.23 -5.75
C PRO A 74 -10.60 2.95 -7.11
N LEU A 75 -9.99 2.30 -8.10
CA LEU A 75 -9.99 2.74 -9.48
C LEU A 75 -10.61 1.64 -10.35
N GLY A 76 -11.90 1.80 -10.65
CA GLY A 76 -12.68 0.77 -11.33
C GLY A 76 -12.82 -0.48 -10.45
N ARG A 77 -12.90 -1.66 -11.10
CA ARG A 77 -13.17 -2.94 -10.42
C ARG A 77 -11.93 -3.72 -10.02
N VAL A 78 -10.79 -3.41 -10.63
CA VAL A 78 -9.59 -4.28 -10.60
C VAL A 78 -8.35 -3.56 -10.11
N GLN A 79 -8.39 -2.23 -9.99
CA GLN A 79 -7.28 -1.42 -9.51
C GLN A 79 -7.67 -0.60 -8.28
N ALA A 80 -6.66 -0.23 -7.51
CA ALA A 80 -6.76 0.77 -6.46
C ALA A 80 -5.49 1.62 -6.49
N VAL A 81 -5.64 2.87 -6.08
CA VAL A 81 -4.54 3.83 -6.03
C VAL A 81 -4.22 4.10 -4.57
N VAL A 82 -2.92 4.16 -4.28
CA VAL A 82 -2.36 4.65 -3.02
C VAL A 82 -1.47 5.83 -3.39
N GLU A 83 -1.83 7.00 -2.91
CA GLU A 83 -1.10 8.25 -3.10
C GLU A 83 -0.40 8.62 -1.80
N PHE A 84 0.87 8.98 -1.94
CA PHE A 84 1.75 9.38 -0.84
C PHE A 84 2.25 10.79 -1.06
N HIS A 85 2.12 11.64 -0.04
CA HIS A 85 2.59 13.02 -0.05
C HIS A 85 3.83 13.16 0.82
N SER A 86 4.87 13.83 0.32
CA SER A 86 6.08 14.17 1.08
C SER A 86 6.49 15.60 0.80
N ASP A 87 7.43 16.13 1.59
CA ASP A 87 8.07 17.42 1.32
C ASP A 87 8.80 17.47 -0.04
N HIS A 88 9.13 16.30 -0.61
CA HIS A 88 9.80 16.16 -1.89
C HIS A 88 8.84 15.94 -3.08
N GLY A 89 7.53 15.92 -2.83
CA GLY A 89 6.50 15.74 -3.85
C GLY A 89 5.58 14.54 -3.59
N THR A 90 4.80 14.20 -4.61
CA THR A 90 3.73 13.21 -4.55
C THR A 90 4.11 11.95 -5.34
N SER A 91 3.88 10.78 -4.74
CA SER A 91 4.00 9.48 -5.42
C SER A 91 2.65 8.81 -5.53
N VAL A 92 2.19 8.57 -6.75
CA VAL A 92 0.92 7.88 -7.01
C VAL A 92 1.20 6.45 -7.42
N VAL A 93 0.73 5.49 -6.64
CA VAL A 93 1.01 4.07 -6.86
C VAL A 93 -0.28 3.31 -7.13
N GLN A 94 -0.39 2.74 -8.32
CA GLN A 94 -1.54 1.96 -8.75
C GLN A 94 -1.27 0.46 -8.60
N PHE A 95 -2.13 -0.21 -7.83
CA PHE A 95 -2.05 -1.64 -7.56
C PHE A 95 -3.22 -2.40 -8.19
N GLU A 96 -3.02 -3.69 -8.48
CA GLU A 96 -4.15 -4.62 -8.62
C GLU A 96 -4.88 -4.77 -7.27
N SER A 97 -6.20 -4.51 -7.21
CA SER A 97 -6.98 -4.58 -5.97
C SER A 97 -6.89 -5.97 -5.32
N LYS A 98 -6.85 -7.04 -6.13
CA LYS A 98 -6.71 -8.42 -5.62
C LYS A 98 -5.43 -8.62 -4.80
N ALA A 99 -4.35 -7.92 -5.13
CA ALA A 99 -3.10 -8.02 -4.40
C ALA A 99 -3.23 -7.36 -3.01
N LEU A 100 -3.80 -6.16 -2.94
CA LEU A 100 -4.04 -5.47 -1.67
C LEU A 100 -5.06 -6.22 -0.78
N LEU A 101 -6.13 -6.75 -1.38
CA LEU A 101 -7.11 -7.58 -0.66
C LEU A 101 -6.50 -8.87 -0.12
N ARG A 102 -5.65 -9.56 -0.91
CA ARG A 102 -4.93 -10.75 -0.44
C ARG A 102 -3.98 -10.43 0.70
N PHE A 103 -3.29 -9.30 0.63
CA PHE A 103 -2.41 -8.83 1.69
C PHE A 103 -3.21 -8.57 2.98
N LEU A 104 -4.29 -7.79 2.91
CA LEU A 104 -5.17 -7.54 4.05
C LEU A 104 -5.70 -8.83 4.68
N ARG A 105 -6.18 -9.79 3.87
CA ARG A 105 -6.62 -11.10 4.37
C ARG A 105 -5.53 -11.80 5.20
N ARG A 106 -4.27 -11.78 4.73
CA ARG A 106 -3.14 -12.36 5.47
C ARG A 106 -2.84 -11.60 6.77
N THR A 107 -3.03 -10.28 6.81
CA THR A 107 -2.87 -9.51 8.06
C THR A 107 -3.88 -9.90 9.13
N TYR A 108 -5.12 -10.24 8.78
CA TYR A 108 -6.12 -10.70 9.76
C TYR A 108 -5.84 -12.11 10.30
N MET A 109 -5.15 -12.93 9.52
CA MET A 109 -4.72 -14.27 9.95
C MET A 109 -3.46 -14.23 10.81
N ALA A 110 -2.71 -13.12 10.77
CA ALA A 110 -1.52 -12.92 11.58
C ALA A 110 -1.91 -12.22 12.90
N THR A 111 -1.91 -12.99 13.99
CA THR A 111 -2.15 -12.47 15.33
C THR A 111 -0.81 -12.09 16.00
N PRO A 112 -0.79 -11.13 16.94
CA PRO A 112 0.38 -10.90 17.79
C PRO A 112 0.61 -12.11 18.68
N VAL A 113 1.87 -12.39 19.04
CA VAL A 113 2.13 -13.29 20.17
C VAL A 113 1.60 -12.58 21.41
N ALA A 114 0.64 -13.18 22.11
CA ALA A 114 0.24 -12.66 23.41
C ALA A 114 1.49 -12.60 24.30
N GLY A 115 1.85 -11.40 24.73
CA GLY A 115 2.93 -11.18 25.71
C GLY A 115 2.60 -11.80 27.05
#